data_AF-A0A8C6XBZ1-F1
#
_entry.id   AF-A0A8C6XBZ1-F1
#
_cell.length_a   1.000
_cell.length_b   1.000
_cell.length_c   1.000
_cell.angle_alpha   90.00
_cell.angle_beta   90.00
_cell.angle_gamma   90.00
#
_symmetry.space_group_name_H-M   'P 1'
#
loop_
_entity.id
_entity.type
_entity.pdbx_description
1 polymer ?
#
loop_
_entity_poly.entity_id
_entity_poly.type
_entity_poly.pdbx_seq_one_letter_code
_entity_poly.pdbx_strand_id
1 'polypeptide(L)'
;MAGDVAPDPQGPPAGQEGVQFFLQAVNSLFSDYGWYILFALIGIYLLVQKLSKNLQGTKGSSMPTTAIEPDDVVKQQEALLAARMKMQEQLNAQAEKFKEKQKMLEEEKRKQKIAMWESMQEGKSYKATLQHNQEPVPEASTSTTVVKPKPNRKPLRGEGYNPLSGEGGGTCSWRPGRRGPSSGG
;
A
#
# COMPACT_ATOMS: atom_id res chain seq x y z
N MET A 1 -37.97 -17.21 60.04
CA MET A 1 -37.48 -18.07 58.95
C MET A 1 -37.83 -17.36 57.65
N ALA A 2 -36.79 -17.05 56.85
CA ALA A 2 -36.81 -16.58 55.45
C ALA A 2 -37.60 -15.28 55.18
N GLY A 3 -37.02 -14.23 54.59
CA GLY A 3 -36.49 -14.24 53.21
C GLY A 3 -37.70 -14.20 52.26
N ASP A 4 -37.88 -13.29 51.31
CA ASP A 4 -36.87 -12.66 50.48
C ASP A 4 -37.52 -11.55 49.62
N VAL A 5 -36.73 -10.50 49.39
CA VAL A 5 -36.44 -9.88 48.09
C VAL A 5 -37.51 -9.01 47.42
N ALA A 6 -37.21 -7.70 47.44
CA ALA A 6 -37.80 -6.68 46.58
C ALA A 6 -37.45 -6.93 45.10
N PRO A 7 -38.31 -6.54 44.14
CA PRO A 7 -37.98 -6.65 42.72
C PRO A 7 -36.95 -5.60 42.31
N ASP A 8 -35.84 -6.06 41.74
CA ASP A 8 -34.81 -5.23 41.12
C ASP A 8 -35.38 -4.37 39.98
N PRO A 9 -34.97 -3.10 39.84
CA PRO A 9 -35.25 -2.31 38.66
C PRO A 9 -34.37 -2.81 37.51
N GLN A 10 -34.97 -3.50 36.55
CA GLN A 10 -34.33 -3.83 35.28
C GLN A 10 -33.97 -2.53 34.54
N GLY A 11 -32.73 -2.09 34.66
CA GLY A 11 -32.14 -1.13 33.74
C GLY A 11 -32.11 -1.72 32.32
N PRO A 12 -32.19 -0.88 31.27
CA PRO A 12 -32.18 -1.37 29.90
C PRO A 12 -30.92 -2.21 29.64
N PRO A 13 -31.02 -3.32 28.89
CA PRO A 13 -29.86 -4.15 28.59
C PRO A 13 -28.84 -3.27 27.87
N ALA A 14 -27.59 -3.25 28.35
CA ALA A 14 -26.51 -2.40 27.83
C ALA A 14 -26.34 -2.45 26.29
N GLY A 15 -26.83 -3.50 25.63
CA GLY A 15 -26.91 -3.57 24.16
C GLY A 15 -27.89 -2.58 23.51
N GLN A 16 -28.99 -2.23 24.17
CA GLN A 16 -29.93 -1.22 23.66
C GLN A 16 -29.32 0.19 23.74
N GLU A 17 -28.63 0.52 24.83
CA GLU A 17 -27.94 1.79 24.95
C GLU A 17 -26.86 1.94 23.85
N GLY A 18 -26.07 0.90 23.61
CA GLY A 18 -25.07 0.88 22.54
C GLY A 18 -25.66 1.10 21.14
N VAL A 19 -26.82 0.50 20.84
CA VAL A 19 -27.52 0.71 19.57
C VAL A 19 -28.08 2.13 19.47
N GLN A 20 -28.60 2.70 20.57
CA GLN A 20 -29.08 4.08 20.60
C GLN A 20 -27.94 5.07 20.39
N PHE A 21 -26.77 4.86 21.01
CA PHE A 21 -25.57 5.67 20.76
C PHE A 21 -25.09 5.56 19.31
N PHE A 22 -25.15 4.36 18.72
CA PHE A 22 -24.80 4.15 17.33
C PHE A 22 -25.78 4.87 16.39
N LEU A 23 -27.08 4.77 16.63
CA LEU A 23 -28.10 5.50 15.87
C LEU A 23 -27.94 7.01 16.01
N GLN A 24 -27.62 7.50 17.22
CA GLN A 24 -27.38 8.93 17.47
C GLN A 24 -26.11 9.42 16.77
N ALA A 25 -25.04 8.63 16.79
CA ALA A 25 -23.79 8.93 16.08
C ALA A 25 -23.96 8.85 14.55
N VAL A 26 -24.70 7.87 14.04
CA VAL A 26 -25.01 7.79 12.61
C VAL A 26 -25.91 8.95 12.21
N ASN A 27 -26.88 9.35 13.02
CA ASN A 27 -27.72 10.52 12.72
C ASN A 27 -26.93 11.83 12.73
N SER A 28 -26.00 12.04 13.67
CA SER A 28 -25.15 13.23 13.65
C SER A 28 -24.24 13.25 12.43
N LEU A 29 -23.67 12.10 12.06
CA LEU A 29 -22.90 11.96 10.83
C LEU A 29 -23.76 12.14 9.57
N PHE A 30 -25.01 11.66 9.53
CA PHE A 30 -25.90 11.89 8.41
C PHE A 30 -26.38 13.34 8.32
N SER A 31 -26.53 14.04 9.45
CA SER A 31 -26.87 15.46 9.49
C SER A 31 -25.73 16.33 8.96
N ASP A 32 -24.49 16.07 9.41
CA ASP A 32 -23.32 16.85 9.00
C ASP A 32 -22.82 16.49 7.59
N TYR A 33 -23.00 15.23 7.18
CA TYR A 33 -22.48 14.69 5.92
C TYR A 33 -23.56 14.28 4.91
N GLY A 34 -24.83 14.62 5.14
CA GLY A 34 -25.94 14.25 4.26
C GLY A 34 -25.77 14.73 2.82
N TRP A 35 -25.10 15.87 2.63
CA TRP A 35 -24.76 16.39 1.31
C TRP A 35 -23.72 15.53 0.57
N TYR A 36 -22.72 14.97 1.27
CA TYR A 36 -21.80 14.01 0.67
C TYR A 36 -22.49 12.72 0.27
N ILE A 37 -23.48 12.26 1.06
CA ILE A 37 -24.29 11.09 0.73
C ILE A 37 -25.10 11.36 -0.54
N LEU A 38 -25.66 12.57 -0.68
CA LEU A 38 -26.39 13.00 -1.87
C LEU A 38 -25.45 13.08 -3.09
N PHE A 39 -24.27 13.69 -2.96
CA PHE A 39 -23.27 13.71 -4.05
C PHE A 39 -22.72 12.33 -4.38
N ALA A 40 -22.53 11.46 -3.39
CA ALA A 40 -22.13 10.08 -3.60
C ALA A 40 -23.20 9.30 -4.37
N LEU A 41 -24.48 9.46 -4.00
CA LEU A 41 -25.60 8.87 -4.73
C LEU A 41 -25.71 9.40 -6.16
N ILE A 42 -25.56 10.72 -6.37
CA ILE A 42 -25.53 11.30 -7.72
C ILE A 42 -24.33 10.78 -8.51
N GLY A 43 -23.15 10.72 -7.91
CA GLY A 43 -21.94 10.19 -8.52
C GLY A 43 -22.11 8.73 -8.92
N ILE A 44 -22.64 7.89 -8.03
CA ILE A 44 -22.97 6.48 -8.30
C ILE A 44 -24.04 6.38 -9.39
N TYR A 45 -25.08 7.20 -9.35
CA TYR A 45 -26.13 7.22 -10.37
C TYR A 45 -25.57 7.56 -11.75
N LEU A 46 -24.77 8.62 -11.85
CA LEU A 46 -24.11 9.01 -13.09
C LEU A 46 -23.10 7.97 -13.55
N LEU A 47 -22.41 7.31 -12.63
CA LEU A 47 -21.48 6.22 -12.93
C LEU A 47 -22.26 5.05 -13.55
N VAL A 48 -23.32 4.56 -12.88
CA VAL A 48 -24.21 3.51 -13.41
C VAL A 48 -24.83 3.94 -14.74
N GLN A 49 -25.22 5.20 -14.88
CA GLN A 49 -25.77 5.75 -16.12
C GLN A 49 -24.73 5.80 -17.24
N LYS A 50 -23.47 6.13 -16.96
CA LYS A 50 -22.42 6.16 -17.97
C LYS A 50 -21.96 4.77 -18.35
N LEU A 51 -21.89 3.84 -17.40
CA LEU A 51 -21.62 2.43 -17.67
C LEU A 51 -22.76 1.80 -18.46
N SER A 52 -24.03 2.07 -18.10
CA SER A 52 -25.18 1.54 -18.83
C SER A 52 -25.30 2.15 -20.23
N LYS A 53 -25.03 3.45 -20.42
CA LYS A 53 -24.97 4.09 -21.75
C LYS A 53 -23.80 3.59 -22.59
N ASN A 54 -22.61 3.42 -22.02
CA ASN A 54 -21.48 2.82 -22.75
C ASN A 54 -21.77 1.36 -23.12
N LEU A 55 -22.41 0.60 -22.24
CA LEU A 55 -22.81 -0.77 -22.48
C LEU A 55 -23.95 -0.86 -23.49
N GLN A 56 -24.90 0.08 -23.47
CA GLN A 56 -25.96 0.21 -24.48
C GLN A 56 -25.43 0.70 -25.82
N GLY A 57 -24.39 1.54 -25.86
CA GLY A 57 -23.70 1.93 -27.09
C GLY A 57 -22.96 0.77 -27.75
N THR A 58 -22.50 -0.20 -26.95
CA THR A 58 -21.93 -1.47 -27.46
C THR A 58 -23.00 -2.53 -27.75
N LYS A 59 -24.12 -2.52 -27.02
CA LYS A 59 -25.22 -3.50 -27.14
C LYS A 59 -26.35 -3.07 -28.09
N GLY A 60 -26.36 -1.81 -28.52
CA GLY A 60 -27.33 -1.22 -29.44
C GLY A 60 -27.15 -1.64 -30.90
N SER A 61 -26.12 -2.44 -31.19
CA SER A 61 -25.91 -3.07 -32.50
C SER A 61 -26.39 -4.53 -32.57
N SER A 62 -27.19 -5.00 -31.59
CA SER A 62 -27.81 -6.33 -31.67
C SER A 62 -29.33 -6.21 -31.82
N MET A 63 -29.77 -6.11 -33.06
CA MET A 63 -31.11 -6.55 -33.50
C MET A 63 -30.93 -7.76 -34.41
N PRO A 64 -31.99 -8.54 -34.62
CA PRO A 64 -32.49 -9.62 -33.77
C PRO A 64 -31.84 -10.97 -34.13
N THR A 65 -32.10 -11.96 -33.28
CA THR A 65 -31.79 -13.40 -33.41
C THR A 65 -32.38 -14.05 -34.67
N THR A 66 -31.90 -13.67 -35.85
CA THR A 66 -32.12 -14.38 -37.12
C THR A 66 -30.91 -14.10 -38.01
N ALA A 67 -30.07 -15.11 -38.22
CA ALA A 67 -28.76 -15.06 -38.90
C ALA A 67 -27.63 -14.44 -38.07
N ILE A 68 -27.04 -15.26 -37.19
CA ILE A 68 -25.63 -15.11 -36.86
C ILE A 68 -24.88 -15.44 -38.16
N GLU A 69 -24.53 -14.43 -38.95
CA GLU A 69 -23.59 -14.64 -40.06
C GLU A 69 -22.26 -15.11 -39.46
N PRO A 70 -21.66 -16.19 -39.98
CA PRO A 70 -20.40 -16.72 -39.45
C PRO A 70 -19.28 -15.67 -39.49
N ASP A 71 -19.34 -14.74 -40.44
CA ASP A 71 -18.37 -13.67 -40.64
C ASP A 71 -18.35 -12.65 -39.49
N ASP A 72 -19.48 -12.38 -38.85
CA ASP A 72 -19.55 -11.46 -37.71
C ASP A 72 -18.96 -12.10 -36.44
N VAL A 73 -19.09 -13.41 -36.28
CA VAL A 73 -18.45 -14.16 -35.18
C VAL A 73 -16.94 -14.18 -35.37
N VAL A 74 -16.45 -14.37 -36.60
CA VAL A 74 -15.01 -14.33 -36.91
C VAL A 74 -14.44 -12.95 -36.60
N LYS A 75 -15.08 -11.86 -37.03
CA LYS A 75 -14.64 -10.49 -36.72
C LYS A 75 -14.60 -10.20 -35.22
N GLN A 76 -15.58 -10.69 -34.46
CA GLN A 76 -15.58 -10.56 -32.99
C GLN A 76 -14.43 -11.34 -32.36
N GLN A 77 -14.17 -12.57 -32.81
CA GLN A 77 -13.05 -13.37 -32.32
C GLN A 77 -11.70 -12.73 -32.67
N GLU A 78 -11.54 -12.22 -33.89
CA GLU A 78 -10.35 -11.48 -34.31
C GLU A 78 -10.14 -10.23 -33.47
N ALA A 79 -11.21 -9.47 -33.18
CA ALA A 79 -11.13 -8.30 -32.32
C ALA A 79 -10.73 -8.65 -30.87
N LEU A 80 -11.26 -9.75 -30.33
CA LEU A 80 -10.89 -10.25 -29.00
C LEU A 80 -9.44 -10.75 -28.96
N LEU A 81 -9.00 -11.47 -29.99
CA LEU A 81 -7.61 -11.92 -30.11
C LEU A 81 -6.65 -10.73 -30.25
N ALA A 82 -6.98 -9.74 -31.07
CA ALA A 82 -6.21 -8.52 -31.21
C ALA A 82 -6.12 -7.73 -29.89
N ALA A 83 -7.22 -7.65 -29.13
CA ALA A 83 -7.22 -7.03 -27.80
C ALA A 83 -6.32 -7.80 -26.82
N ARG A 84 -6.35 -9.13 -26.86
CA ARG A 84 -5.51 -10.00 -26.02
C ARG A 84 -4.02 -9.82 -26.36
N MET A 85 -3.67 -9.75 -27.65
CA MET A 85 -2.29 -9.54 -28.08
C MET A 85 -1.77 -8.16 -27.64
N LYS A 86 -2.56 -7.09 -27.85
CA LYS A 86 -2.20 -5.75 -27.37
C LYS A 86 -1.99 -5.69 -25.86
N MET A 87 -2.80 -6.41 -25.08
CA MET A 87 -2.63 -6.51 -23.63
C MET A 87 -1.32 -7.22 -23.25
N GLN A 88 -0.97 -8.31 -23.94
CA GLN A 88 0.30 -9.02 -23.71
C GLN A 88 1.52 -8.18 -24.08
N GLU A 89 1.46 -7.45 -25.18
CA GLU A 89 2.53 -6.52 -25.60
C GLU A 89 2.77 -5.43 -24.56
N GLN A 90 1.71 -4.85 -24.00
CA GLN A 90 1.83 -3.86 -22.93
C GLN A 90 2.49 -4.43 -21.68
N LEU A 91 2.11 -5.65 -21.28
CA LEU A 91 2.73 -6.33 -20.13
C LEU A 91 4.19 -6.65 -20.39
N ASN A 92 4.53 -7.11 -21.60
CA ASN A 92 5.90 -7.41 -21.99
C ASN A 92 6.76 -6.13 -22.00
N ALA A 93 6.25 -5.04 -22.57
CA ALA A 93 6.94 -3.75 -22.58
C ALA A 93 7.19 -3.20 -21.16
N GLN A 94 6.25 -3.40 -20.23
CA GLN A 94 6.45 -3.04 -18.82
C GLN A 94 7.49 -3.93 -18.15
N ALA A 95 7.48 -5.24 -18.44
CA ALA A 95 8.45 -6.18 -17.90
C ALA A 95 9.87 -5.87 -18.39
N GLU A 96 10.05 -5.50 -19.67
CA GLU A 96 11.34 -5.07 -20.22
C GLU A 96 11.84 -3.79 -19.57
N LYS A 97 11.00 -2.76 -19.47
CA LYS A 97 11.35 -1.50 -18.78
C LYS A 97 11.77 -1.74 -17.33
N PHE A 98 11.14 -2.67 -16.64
CA PHE A 98 11.52 -3.00 -15.27
C PHE A 98 12.85 -3.75 -15.20
N LYS A 99 13.08 -4.72 -16.08
CA LYS A 99 14.36 -5.44 -16.20
C LYS A 99 15.51 -4.49 -16.52
N GLU A 100 15.32 -3.54 -17.43
CA GLU A 100 16.32 -2.52 -17.76
C GLU A 100 16.66 -1.65 -16.54
N LYS A 101 15.64 -1.15 -15.83
CA LYS A 101 15.84 -0.39 -14.59
C LYS A 101 16.60 -1.19 -13.53
N GLN A 102 16.29 -2.48 -13.38
CA GLN A 102 17.01 -3.34 -12.44
C GLN A 102 18.49 -3.48 -12.82
N LYS A 103 18.81 -3.70 -14.09
CA LYS A 103 20.19 -3.78 -14.57
C LYS A 103 20.95 -2.48 -14.31
N MET A 104 20.34 -1.33 -14.60
CA MET A 104 20.93 -0.03 -14.32
C MET A 104 21.25 0.15 -12.83
N LEU A 105 20.33 -0.21 -11.94
CA LEU A 105 20.55 -0.14 -10.49
C LEU A 105 21.65 -1.10 -10.01
N GLU A 106 21.76 -2.28 -10.62
CA GLU A 106 22.84 -3.23 -10.31
C GLU A 106 24.20 -2.70 -10.75
N GLU A 107 24.29 -2.12 -11.95
CA GLU A 107 25.50 -1.49 -12.47
C GLU A 107 25.91 -0.27 -11.63
N GLU A 108 24.97 0.59 -11.26
CA GLU A 108 25.22 1.72 -10.37
C GLU A 108 25.74 1.27 -9.01
N LYS A 109 25.15 0.22 -8.40
CA LYS A 109 25.65 -0.36 -7.16
C LYS A 109 27.05 -0.94 -7.32
N ARG A 110 27.37 -1.55 -8.47
CA ARG A 110 28.73 -2.02 -8.76
C ARG A 110 29.71 -0.86 -8.86
N LYS A 111 29.36 0.20 -9.59
CA LYS A 111 30.17 1.42 -9.70
C LYS A 111 30.36 2.10 -8.35
N GLN A 112 29.32 2.21 -7.54
CA GLN A 112 29.40 2.78 -6.18
C GLN A 112 30.34 1.96 -5.29
N LYS A 113 30.28 0.62 -5.35
CA LYS A 113 31.21 -0.23 -4.60
C LYS A 113 32.65 -0.01 -5.03
N ILE A 114 32.91 0.06 -6.34
CA ILE A 114 34.25 0.33 -6.87
C ILE A 114 34.75 1.71 -6.40
N ALA A 115 33.94 2.76 -6.59
CA ALA A 115 34.28 4.12 -6.19
C ALA A 115 34.52 4.23 -4.67
N MET A 116 33.70 3.54 -3.86
CA MET A 116 33.89 3.47 -2.41
C MET A 116 35.22 2.80 -2.06
N TRP A 117 35.52 1.66 -2.66
CA TRP A 117 36.78 0.94 -2.45
C TRP A 117 38.00 1.76 -2.88
N GLU A 118 37.93 2.43 -4.03
CA GLU A 118 38.98 3.29 -4.56
C GLU A 118 39.21 4.51 -3.64
N SER A 119 38.14 5.17 -3.19
CA SER A 119 38.23 6.29 -2.23
C SER A 119 38.85 5.88 -0.88
N MET A 120 38.64 4.62 -0.47
CA MET A 120 39.19 4.06 0.75
C MET A 120 40.68 3.73 0.58
N GLN A 121 41.09 3.26 -0.59
CA GLN A 121 42.49 2.97 -0.92
C GLN A 121 43.32 4.25 -1.11
N GLU A 122 42.72 5.31 -1.66
CA GLU A 122 43.33 6.63 -1.79
C GLU A 122 43.36 7.44 -0.46
N GLY A 123 42.81 6.91 0.64
CA GLY A 123 42.84 7.55 1.96
C GLY A 123 41.92 8.79 2.10
N LYS A 124 41.00 9.02 1.14
CA LYS A 124 40.08 10.18 1.13
C LYS A 124 38.79 9.94 1.94
N SER A 125 38.62 8.74 2.51
CA SER A 125 37.39 8.22 3.11
C SER A 125 36.79 9.03 4.27
N TYR A 126 37.53 9.95 4.90
CA TYR A 126 36.99 10.79 5.98
C TYR A 126 36.66 12.24 5.58
N LYS A 127 37.30 12.81 4.54
CA LYS A 127 37.08 14.22 4.17
C LYS A 127 36.04 14.43 3.05
N ALA A 128 35.86 13.48 2.14
CA ALA A 128 34.98 13.66 0.99
C ALA A 128 33.47 13.58 1.35
N THR A 129 33.10 12.76 2.34
CA THR A 129 31.68 12.59 2.75
C THR A 129 31.11 13.83 3.44
N LEU A 130 31.96 14.68 4.02
CA LEU A 130 31.58 15.97 4.62
C LEU A 130 31.23 17.03 3.56
N GLN A 131 31.84 16.97 2.37
CA GLN A 131 31.58 17.91 1.28
C GLN A 131 30.40 17.48 0.39
N HIS A 132 30.15 16.17 0.23
CA HIS A 132 29.01 15.72 -0.58
C HIS A 132 27.62 15.99 0.07
N ASN A 133 27.56 16.25 1.38
CA ASN A 133 26.36 16.77 2.05
C ASN A 133 26.26 18.32 2.01
N GLN A 134 27.27 19.00 1.47
CA GLN A 134 27.33 20.47 1.36
C GLN A 134 27.47 20.86 -0.12
N GLU A 135 26.44 20.58 -0.92
CA GLU A 135 26.22 21.31 -2.17
C GLU A 135 25.07 22.30 -1.96
N PRO A 136 25.16 23.53 -2.50
CA PRO A 136 24.47 24.70 -1.98
C PRO A 136 23.03 24.81 -2.51
N VAL A 137 22.07 24.94 -1.59
CA VAL A 137 20.76 25.50 -1.89
C VAL A 137 20.93 27.03 -1.99
N PRO A 138 20.48 27.70 -3.07
CA PRO A 138 20.65 29.13 -3.21
C PRO A 138 19.71 29.88 -2.26
N GLU A 139 20.35 30.64 -1.37
CA GLU A 139 19.95 31.94 -0.80
C GLU A 139 18.46 32.23 -0.57
N ALA A 140 18.06 32.22 0.71
CA ALA A 140 17.25 33.30 1.29
C ALA A 140 17.25 33.23 2.84
N SER A 141 17.74 34.32 3.44
CA SER A 141 17.25 34.90 4.71
C SER A 141 17.68 34.28 6.05
N THR A 142 18.70 34.91 6.64
CA THR A 142 18.72 35.48 8.00
C THR A 142 18.01 34.71 9.15
N SER A 143 18.77 34.11 10.08
CA SER A 143 18.61 34.34 11.54
C SER A 143 19.58 33.51 12.40
N THR A 144 20.47 34.23 13.09
CA THR A 144 20.91 34.09 14.49
C THR A 144 20.79 32.72 15.21
N THR A 145 21.95 32.21 15.66
CA THR A 145 22.26 31.65 16.99
C THR A 145 21.21 30.77 17.71
N VAL A 146 21.56 29.52 18.01
CA VAL A 146 21.64 28.90 19.36
C VAL A 146 21.85 27.38 19.19
N VAL A 147 23.02 26.88 19.58
CA VAL A 147 23.35 25.44 19.62
C VAL A 147 22.70 24.82 20.86
N LYS A 148 21.69 23.96 20.67
CA LYS A 148 21.07 23.17 21.75
C LYS A 148 22.00 22.01 22.16
N PRO A 149 22.18 21.72 23.47
CA PRO A 149 22.99 20.58 23.92
C PRO A 149 22.26 19.26 23.63
N LYS A 150 23.02 18.25 23.22
CA LYS A 150 22.53 16.91 22.84
C LYS A 150 21.95 16.20 24.09
N PRO A 151 20.76 15.57 24.02
CA PRO A 151 20.28 14.75 25.12
C PRO A 151 21.11 13.47 25.24
N ASN A 152 21.48 13.10 26.47
CA ASN A 152 22.16 11.84 26.81
C ASN A 152 21.44 10.64 26.16
N ARG A 153 22.01 10.09 25.10
CA ARG A 153 21.51 8.87 24.48
C ARG A 153 22.04 7.68 25.26
N LYS A 154 21.12 7.00 25.96
CA LYS A 154 21.34 5.63 26.42
C LYS A 154 21.83 4.79 25.22
N PRO A 155 22.86 3.95 25.38
CA PRO A 155 23.34 3.12 24.28
C PRO A 155 22.19 2.25 23.77
N LEU A 156 22.05 2.15 22.44
CA LEU A 156 21.00 1.37 21.76
C LEU A 156 21.11 -0.15 22.01
N ARG A 157 22.12 -0.60 22.74
CA ARG A 157 22.34 -2.00 23.13
C ARG A 157 22.66 -2.01 24.63
N GLY A 158 21.93 -2.84 25.38
CA GLY A 158 22.08 -2.98 26.82
C GLY A 158 23.51 -3.38 27.19
N GLU A 159 23.92 -3.06 28.42
CA GLU A 159 25.27 -3.18 28.97
C GLU A 159 25.87 -4.61 28.97
N GLY A 160 25.13 -5.62 28.49
CA GLY A 160 25.54 -7.03 28.48
C GLY A 160 25.98 -7.60 27.12
N TYR A 161 26.03 -6.81 26.04
CA TYR A 161 26.47 -7.34 24.74
C TYR A 161 27.99 -7.44 24.66
N ASN A 162 28.54 -8.63 24.93
CA ASN A 162 29.95 -8.95 24.72
C ASN A 162 30.14 -9.72 23.39
N PRO A 163 30.77 -9.13 22.35
CA PRO A 163 30.97 -9.78 21.06
C PRO A 163 31.94 -10.96 21.09
N LEU A 164 32.66 -11.16 22.20
CA LEU A 164 33.59 -12.28 22.40
C LEU A 164 33.03 -13.41 23.28
N SER A 165 32.07 -13.12 24.16
CA SER A 165 31.57 -14.11 25.13
C SER A 165 30.11 -14.51 24.97
N GLY A 166 29.39 -13.98 23.97
CA GLY A 166 28.15 -14.59 23.48
C GLY A 166 27.13 -14.94 24.57
N GLU A 167 26.91 -14.06 25.53
CA GLU A 167 25.94 -14.30 26.60
C GLU A 167 24.53 -13.96 26.09
N GLY A 168 23.63 -14.94 26.11
CA GLY A 168 22.18 -14.71 26.02
C GLY A 168 21.54 -15.06 24.68
N GLY A 169 21.14 -16.32 24.57
CA GLY A 169 20.29 -16.83 23.48
C GLY A 169 18.96 -16.09 23.38
N GLY A 170 18.63 -15.69 22.15
CA GLY A 170 17.33 -15.16 21.74
C GLY A 170 16.87 -15.87 20.48
N THR A 171 16.16 -16.98 20.66
CA THR A 171 15.02 -17.44 19.84
C THR A 171 14.87 -16.86 18.42
N CYS A 172 15.82 -17.12 17.53
CA CYS A 172 15.68 -16.85 16.10
C CYS A 172 16.02 -18.10 15.29
N SER A 173 15.24 -19.17 15.47
CA SER A 173 15.21 -20.31 14.55
C SER A 173 14.36 -19.94 13.33
N TRP A 174 14.92 -19.17 12.40
CA TRP A 174 14.31 -19.01 11.09
C TRP A 174 14.46 -20.33 10.31
N ARG A 175 13.43 -21.19 10.37
CA ARG A 175 13.27 -22.29 9.43
C ARG A 175 12.31 -21.84 8.34
N PRO A 176 12.70 -21.86 7.05
CA PRO A 176 11.75 -21.66 5.97
C PRO A 176 10.62 -22.70 6.10
N GLY A 177 9.38 -22.22 6.26
CA GLY A 177 8.21 -23.09 6.35
C GLY A 177 8.12 -23.99 5.13
N ARG A 178 7.89 -25.29 5.35
CA ARG A 178 7.67 -26.25 4.25
C ARG A 178 6.44 -25.81 3.45
N ARG A 179 6.65 -25.25 2.26
CA ARG A 179 5.60 -25.14 1.25
C ARG A 179 5.54 -26.47 0.50
N GLY A 180 4.66 -27.34 0.98
CA GLY A 180 4.24 -28.56 0.29
C GLY A 180 2.90 -28.99 0.87
N PRO A 181 1.92 -29.38 0.05
CA PRO A 181 0.60 -29.73 0.54
C PRO A 181 0.69 -30.98 1.43
N SER A 182 0.30 -30.83 2.69
CA SER A 182 -0.09 -31.96 3.53
C SER A 182 -1.55 -32.26 3.21
N SER A 183 -1.78 -33.13 2.23
CA SER A 183 -3.06 -33.82 2.05
C SER A 183 -2.83 -35.29 2.39
N GLY A 184 -2.99 -35.61 3.67
CA GLY A 184 -3.32 -36.95 4.13
C GLY A 184 -4.78 -36.94 4.56
N GLY A 185 -5.52 -37.99 4.16
CA GLY A 185 -6.95 -38.16 4.38
C GLY A 185 -7.58 -38.89 3.22
#